data_AF-A0A1F8MRA2-F1
#
_entry.id   AF-A0A1F8MRA2-F1
#
_cell.length_a   1.000
_cell.length_b   1.000
_cell.length_c   1.000
_cell.angle_alpha   90.00
_cell.angle_beta   90.00
_cell.angle_gamma   90.00
#
_symmetry.space_group_name_H-M   'P 1'
#
loop_
_entity.id
_entity.type
_entity.pdbx_description
1 polymer ?
#
loop_
_entity_poly.entity_id
_entity_poly.type
_entity_poly.pdbx_seq_one_letter_code
_entity_poly.pdbx_strand_id
1 'polypeptide(L)'
;MYTGMVTNWFDSSATFKKCTAEKVSFISLSLLDLILTILAMSLGLSEINPFIRFLVQIPALILMVKLFIPVLIAWFMPGKLLLPSIALLALVVVWNIREMVIFLV
;
A
#
# COMPACT_ATOMS: atom_id res chain seq x y z
N MET A 1 -21.10 -5.58 33.94
CA MET A 1 -21.61 -6.06 32.65
C MET A 1 -20.93 -5.24 31.54
N TYR A 2 -19.66 -5.52 31.22
CA TYR A 2 -18.84 -4.75 30.24
C TYR A 2 -17.98 -5.68 29.36
N THR A 3 -18.34 -6.96 29.26
CA THR A 3 -17.56 -8.00 28.55
C THR A 3 -18.06 -8.31 27.14
N GLY A 4 -19.02 -7.54 26.60
CA GLY A 4 -19.58 -7.75 25.26
C GLY A 4 -18.91 -6.95 24.13
N MET A 5 -18.10 -5.93 24.45
CA MET A 5 -17.55 -5.03 23.44
C MET A 5 -16.19 -5.48 22.90
N VAL A 6 -15.41 -6.21 23.71
CA VAL A 6 -14.04 -6.67 23.36
C VAL A 6 -14.05 -7.92 22.47
N THR A 7 -15.05 -8.79 22.61
CA THR A 7 -15.20 -10.03 21.82
C THR A 7 -15.43 -9.76 20.33
N ASN A 8 -16.17 -8.69 19.99
CA ASN A 8 -16.47 -8.32 18.60
C ASN A 8 -15.24 -7.91 17.77
N TRP A 9 -14.16 -7.47 18.42
CA TRP A 9 -12.92 -7.08 17.72
C TRP A 9 -12.09 -8.29 17.30
N PHE A 10 -12.08 -9.35 18.12
CA PHE A 10 -11.38 -10.60 17.82
C PHE A 10 -12.17 -11.49 16.84
N ASP A 11 -13.51 -11.43 16.82
CA ASP A 11 -14.31 -12.15 15.82
C ASP A 11 -14.14 -11.58 14.39
N SER A 12 -13.75 -10.30 14.26
CA SER A 12 -13.35 -9.74 12.96
C SER A 12 -12.05 -10.34 12.44
N SER A 13 -11.17 -10.84 13.32
CA SER A 13 -9.97 -11.59 12.94
C SER A 13 -10.33 -12.95 12.33
N ALA A 14 -11.45 -13.57 12.73
CA ALA A 14 -11.91 -14.86 12.19
C ALA A 14 -12.61 -14.75 10.82
N THR A 15 -12.90 -13.53 10.34
CA THR A 15 -13.50 -13.29 9.01
C THR A 15 -12.44 -13.24 7.90
N PHE A 16 -11.31 -13.95 8.05
CA PHE A 16 -10.27 -14.06 7.01
C PHE A 16 -10.89 -14.44 5.66
N LYS A 17 -11.83 -15.40 5.61
CA LYS A 17 -12.45 -15.86 4.35
C LYS A 17 -13.27 -14.80 3.59
N LYS A 18 -13.82 -13.78 4.26
CA LYS A 18 -14.69 -12.78 3.62
C LYS A 18 -13.93 -11.51 3.22
N CYS A 19 -12.77 -11.25 3.84
CA CYS A 19 -11.93 -10.09 3.56
C CYS A 19 -10.55 -10.41 2.93
N THR A 20 -10.32 -11.66 2.48
CA THR A 20 -9.07 -12.04 1.79
C THR A 20 -8.88 -11.24 0.50
N ALA A 21 -9.95 -10.98 -0.25
CA ALA A 21 -9.86 -10.31 -1.54
C ALA A 21 -9.33 -8.87 -1.41
N GLU A 22 -9.79 -8.15 -0.39
CA GLU A 22 -9.38 -6.79 -0.06
C GLU A 22 -7.92 -6.75 0.41
N LYS A 23 -7.52 -7.71 1.26
CA LYS A 23 -6.12 -7.84 1.71
C LYS A 23 -5.18 -8.14 0.55
N VAL A 24 -5.54 -9.09 -0.32
CA VAL A 24 -4.76 -9.44 -1.52
C VAL A 24 -4.70 -8.26 -2.48
N SER A 25 -5.82 -7.59 -2.75
CA SER A 25 -5.86 -6.41 -3.61
C SER A 25 -4.96 -5.29 -3.08
N PHE A 26 -5.00 -5.01 -1.77
CA PHE A 26 -4.15 -4.01 -1.14
C PHE A 26 -2.66 -4.35 -1.24
N ILE A 27 -2.27 -5.61 -0.96
CA ILE A 27 -0.89 -6.06 -1.06
C ILE A 27 -0.42 -6.01 -2.52
N SER A 28 -1.22 -6.48 -3.47
CA SER A 28 -0.91 -6.43 -4.90
C SER A 28 -0.76 -4.99 -5.40
N LEU A 29 -1.63 -4.06 -4.97
CA LEU A 29 -1.47 -2.64 -5.30
C LEU A 29 -0.19 -2.06 -4.71
N SER A 30 0.16 -2.43 -3.48
CA SER A 30 1.38 -1.97 -2.82
C SER A 30 2.64 -2.49 -3.52
N LEU A 31 2.61 -3.75 -3.98
CA LEU A 31 3.67 -4.32 -4.81
C LEU A 31 3.80 -3.60 -6.15
N LEU A 32 2.68 -3.31 -6.81
CA LEU A 32 2.65 -2.57 -8.07
C LEU A 32 3.24 -1.15 -7.88
N ASP A 33 2.83 -0.45 -6.83
CA ASP A 33 3.38 0.86 -6.44
C ASP A 33 4.90 0.79 -6.19
N LEU A 34 5.38 -0.26 -5.50
CA LEU A 34 6.81 -0.50 -5.30
C LEU A 34 7.54 -0.70 -6.64
N ILE A 35 7.02 -1.53 -7.54
CA ILE A 35 7.60 -1.79 -8.87
C ILE A 35 7.69 -0.50 -9.67
N LEU A 36 6.61 0.29 -9.72
CA LEU A 36 6.61 1.59 -10.41
C LEU A 36 7.63 2.55 -9.80
N THR A 37 7.78 2.55 -8.47
CA THR A 37 8.76 3.39 -7.79
C THR A 37 10.19 2.98 -8.16
N ILE A 38 10.48 1.67 -8.19
CA ILE A 38 11.79 1.14 -8.60
C ILE A 38 12.05 1.46 -10.08
N LEU A 39 11.05 1.28 -10.93
CA LEU A 39 11.15 1.58 -12.36
C LEU A 39 11.40 3.07 -12.60
N ALA A 40 10.65 3.95 -11.92
CA ALA A 40 10.86 5.40 -11.97
C ALA A 40 12.28 5.77 -11.51
N MET A 41 12.76 5.19 -10.39
CA MET A 41 14.15 5.39 -9.95
C MET A 41 15.16 4.96 -11.01
N SER A 42 14.95 3.80 -11.64
CA SER A 42 15.86 3.30 -12.69
C SER A 42 15.88 4.17 -13.95
N LEU A 43 14.78 4.88 -14.23
CA LEU A 43 14.66 5.86 -15.31
C LEU A 43 15.20 7.25 -14.93
N GLY A 44 15.74 7.43 -13.72
CA GLY A 44 16.24 8.72 -13.24
C GLY A 44 15.13 9.70 -12.79
N LEU A 45 13.88 9.24 -12.71
CA LEU A 45 12.70 10.02 -12.35
C LEU A 45 12.59 10.28 -10.83
N SER A 46 13.66 10.79 -10.23
CA SER A 46 13.68 11.16 -8.80
C SER A 46 12.69 12.28 -8.44
N GLU A 47 12.15 13.01 -9.43
CA GLU A 47 11.23 14.13 -9.22
C GLU A 47 9.75 13.75 -9.25
N ILE A 48 9.38 12.55 -9.73
CA ILE A 48 7.96 12.15 -9.88
C ILE A 48 7.21 12.14 -8.55
N ASN A 49 7.91 11.92 -7.44
CA ASN A 49 7.25 11.85 -6.16
C ASN A 49 8.03 12.65 -5.09
N PRO A 50 7.71 13.95 -4.93
CA PRO A 50 8.43 14.86 -4.04
C PRO A 50 8.41 14.41 -2.57
N PHE A 51 7.43 13.59 -2.17
CA PHE A 51 7.31 13.07 -0.81
C PHE A 51 8.26 11.91 -0.50
N ILE A 52 8.63 11.10 -1.50
CA ILE A 52 9.52 9.93 -1.32
C ILE A 52 10.94 10.18 -1.83
N ARG A 53 11.27 11.37 -2.32
CA ARG A 53 12.62 11.72 -2.79
C ARG A 53 13.71 11.44 -1.73
N PHE A 54 13.42 11.72 -0.46
CA PHE A 54 14.35 11.42 0.65
C PHE A 54 14.46 9.93 0.96
N LEU A 55 13.38 9.18 0.73
CA LEU A 55 13.33 7.73 0.90
C LEU A 55 14.17 7.02 -0.19
N VAL A 56 14.28 7.58 -1.40
CA VAL A 56 15.13 7.07 -2.49
C VAL A 56 16.61 6.96 -2.11
N GLN A 57 17.10 7.82 -1.22
CA GLN A 57 18.49 7.78 -0.79
C GLN A 57 18.82 6.51 0.03
N ILE A 58 17.81 5.83 0.57
CA ILE A 58 17.96 4.62 1.39
C ILE A 58 17.03 3.53 0.84
N PRO A 59 17.51 2.63 -0.04
CA PRO A 59 16.69 1.58 -0.66
C PRO A 59 15.97 0.68 0.35
N ALA A 60 16.60 0.41 1.49
CA ALA A 60 15.99 -0.35 2.58
C ALA A 60 14.75 0.36 3.18
N LEU A 61 14.75 1.70 3.23
CA LEU A 61 13.67 2.48 3.78
C LEU A 61 12.46 2.49 2.82
N ILE A 62 12.69 2.46 1.50
CA ILE A 62 11.64 2.26 0.50
C ILE A 62 10.94 0.92 0.68
N LEU A 63 11.69 -0.16 0.84
CA LEU A 63 11.12 -1.49 1.09
C LEU A 63 10.33 -1.52 2.41
N MET A 64 10.83 -0.88 3.46
CA MET A 64 10.10 -0.74 4.71
C MET A 64 8.75 -0.02 4.50
N VAL A 65 8.75 1.13 3.84
CA VAL A 65 7.55 1.97 3.71
C VAL A 65 6.54 1.43 2.68
N LYS A 66 7.01 0.89 1.55
CA LYS A 66 6.13 0.44 0.44
C LYS A 66 5.82 -1.06 0.45
N LEU A 67 6.52 -1.86 1.26
CA LEU A 67 6.29 -3.31 1.34
C LEU A 67 5.99 -3.75 2.76
N PHE A 68 6.88 -3.49 3.71
CA PHE A 68 6.77 -4.03 5.07
C PHE A 68 5.57 -3.44 5.83
N ILE A 69 5.44 -2.11 5.83
CA ILE A 69 4.32 -1.42 6.50
C ILE A 69 2.97 -1.82 5.88
N PRO A 70 2.76 -1.80 4.55
CA PRO A 70 1.50 -2.23 3.96
C PRO A 70 1.13 -3.69 4.26
N VAL A 71 2.11 -4.60 4.27
CA VAL A 71 1.86 -6.00 4.62
C VAL A 71 1.44 -6.14 6.08
N LEU A 72 2.08 -5.42 7.01
CA LEU A 72 1.66 -5.39 8.41
C LEU A 72 0.25 -4.78 8.58
N ILE A 73 -0.04 -3.69 7.87
CA ILE A 73 -1.36 -3.05 7.86
C ILE A 73 -2.43 -4.04 7.37
N ALA A 74 -2.17 -4.76 6.27
CA ALA A 74 -3.07 -5.79 5.77
C ALA A 74 -3.26 -6.95 6.75
N TRP A 75 -2.24 -7.27 7.54
CA TRP A 75 -2.30 -8.31 8.55
C TRP A 75 -3.19 -7.91 9.73
N PHE A 76 -2.97 -6.72 10.30
CA PHE A 76 -3.63 -6.25 11.52
C PHE A 76 -5.01 -5.60 11.28
N MET A 77 -5.26 -4.97 10.13
CA MET A 77 -6.52 -4.23 9.92
C MET A 77 -7.69 -5.12 9.44
N PRO A 78 -8.92 -4.85 9.91
CA PRO A 78 -10.13 -5.47 9.37
C PRO A 78 -10.41 -4.95 7.95
N GLY A 79 -10.86 -5.83 7.05
CA GLY A 79 -11.01 -5.55 5.60
C GLY A 79 -11.83 -4.31 5.24
N LYS A 80 -12.80 -3.94 6.08
CA LYS A 80 -13.63 -2.73 5.86
C LYS A 80 -12.82 -1.43 5.90
N LEU A 81 -11.75 -1.38 6.69
CA LEU A 81 -10.86 -0.21 6.77
C LEU A 81 -9.75 -0.24 5.71
N LEU A 82 -9.58 -1.36 5.00
CA LEU A 82 -8.62 -1.47 3.89
C LEU A 82 -9.14 -0.80 2.62
N LEU A 83 -10.45 -0.76 2.39
CA LEU A 83 -11.06 -0.10 1.22
C LEU A 83 -10.62 1.36 0.97
N PRO A 84 -10.70 2.29 1.95
CA PRO A 84 -10.23 3.66 1.73
C PRO A 84 -8.72 3.71 1.46
N SER A 85 -7.94 2.85 2.11
CA SER A 85 -6.50 2.74 1.86
C SER A 85 -6.19 2.23 0.45
N ILE A 86 -6.92 1.22 -0.05
CA ILE A 86 -6.81 0.71 -1.42
C ILE A 86 -7.13 1.82 -2.43
N ALA A 87 -8.20 2.58 -2.20
CA ALA A 87 -8.58 3.68 -3.10
C ALA A 87 -7.50 4.76 -3.18
N LEU A 88 -6.92 5.14 -2.03
CA LEU A 88 -5.83 6.10 -1.97
C LEU A 88 -4.57 5.57 -2.67
N LEU A 89 -4.21 4.30 -2.42
CA LEU A 89 -3.08 3.65 -3.09
C LEU A 89 -3.29 3.54 -4.60
N ALA A 90 -4.52 3.27 -5.05
CA ALA A 90 -4.87 3.22 -6.46
C ALA A 90 -4.68 4.56 -7.16
N LEU A 91 -5.08 5.66 -6.49
CA LEU A 91 -4.86 7.02 -7.00
C LEU A 91 -3.36 7.30 -7.16
N VAL A 92 -2.55 6.95 -6.15
CA VAL A 92 -1.08 7.10 -6.21
C VAL A 92 -0.48 6.28 -7.34
N VAL A 93 -0.94 5.03 -7.54
CA VAL A 93 -0.49 4.19 -8.66
C VAL A 93 -0.84 4.80 -10.01
N VAL A 94 -2.08 5.27 -10.20
CA VAL A 94 -2.51 5.91 -11.45
C VAL A 94 -1.70 7.18 -11.71
N TRP A 95 -1.43 7.96 -10.67
CA TRP A 95 -0.55 9.13 -10.77
C TRP A 95 0.85 8.75 -11.21
N ASN A 96 1.47 7.76 -10.56
CA ASN A 96 2.81 7.28 -10.92
C ASN A 96 2.85 6.79 -12.37
N ILE A 97 1.86 6.03 -12.83
CA ILE A 97 1.76 5.58 -14.23
C ILE A 97 1.66 6.78 -15.18
N ARG A 98 0.79 7.75 -14.86
CA ARG A 98 0.59 8.95 -15.70
C ARG A 98 1.90 9.73 -15.86
N GLU A 99 2.60 10.01 -14.76
CA GLU A 99 3.87 10.73 -14.78
C GLU A 99 4.94 9.95 -15.56
N MET A 100 5.02 8.62 -15.40
CA MET A 100 5.94 7.80 -16.17
C MET A 100 5.64 7.80 -17.67
N VAL A 101 4.37 7.77 -18.07
CA VAL A 101 3.97 7.85 -19.49
C VAL A 101 4.31 9.22 -20.07
N ILE A 102 4.06 10.31 -19.34
CA ILE A 102 4.43 11.67 -19.76
C ILE A 102 5.94 11.80 -19.95
N PHE A 103 6.75 11.12 -19.13
CA PHE A 103 8.21 11.19 -19.28
C PHE A 103 8.76 10.33 -20.42
N LEU A 104 8.10 9.22 -20.76
CA LEU A 104 8.55 8.28 -21.79
C LEU A 104 8.10 8.65 -23.22
N VAL A 105 7.16 9.59 -23.36
CA VAL A 105 6.59 10.07 -24.64
C VAL A 105 7.09 11.48 -24.93
#